data_AF-A0A955PLZ8-F1
#
_entry.id   AF-A0A955PLZ8-F1
#
_cell.length_a   1.000
_cell.length_b   1.000
_cell.length_c   1.000
_cell.angle_alpha   90.00
_cell.angle_beta   90.00
_cell.angle_gamma   90.00
#
_symmetry.space_group_name_H-M   'P 1'
#
loop_
_entity.id
_entity.type
_entity.pdbx_description
1 polymer ?
#
loop_
_entity_poly.entity_id
_entity_poly.type
_entity_poly.pdbx_seq_one_letter_code
_entity_poly.pdbx_strand_id
1 'polypeptide(L)'
;MKTAMKVVGLCLCVTLLPGAALGVTLWDQGFETDTSGWLDSDDSWYGDVSRVASGTGGIASSEGSWHAIFTQSGPSGDETGPFSRFDGYHDTWPGGWTACIDVYLDTSWAAGAGFDYSVSTNNSSGSFLRDFIFHITKDTSTGSLLVGGSNNTNFDPREDLENINHYTVVDSGWYTLQHVFRDQGGFLVVDLNLLDSGGSLLWTETRDGNGDAISNVGGNRYAWFTNIDIAGGVAVDNHCREEVPEPATM
;
A
#
# COMPACT_ATOMS: atom_id res chain seq x y z
N MET A 1 2.46 -63.14 43.35
CA MET A 1 3.06 -63.01 42.00
C MET A 1 2.84 -61.58 41.52
N LYS A 2 3.93 -60.88 41.20
CA LYS A 2 3.98 -59.50 40.68
C LYS A 2 3.74 -59.50 39.17
N THR A 3 2.84 -58.70 38.62
CA THR A 3 2.88 -58.23 37.20
C THR A 3 1.95 -57.02 37.04
N ALA A 4 2.46 -55.79 37.14
CA ALA A 4 3.02 -54.92 36.10
C ALA A 4 1.94 -54.06 35.39
N MET A 5 1.84 -52.80 35.84
CA MET A 5 1.02 -51.74 35.25
C MET A 5 1.80 -51.13 34.06
N LYS A 6 1.24 -51.23 32.85
CA LYS A 6 1.80 -50.56 31.65
C LYS A 6 1.50 -49.06 31.73
N VAL A 7 2.54 -48.25 31.91
CA VAL A 7 2.46 -46.80 31.68
C VAL A 7 2.66 -46.58 30.18
N VAL A 8 1.63 -46.09 29.51
CA VAL A 8 1.72 -45.59 28.14
C VAL A 8 2.21 -44.14 28.23
N GLY A 9 3.45 -43.89 27.82
CA GLY A 9 4.00 -42.55 27.71
C GLY A 9 3.37 -41.82 26.53
N LEU A 10 2.53 -40.82 26.83
CA LEU A 10 2.02 -39.89 25.83
C LEU A 10 3.17 -38.95 25.44
N CYS A 11 3.75 -39.14 24.26
CA CYS A 11 4.69 -38.19 23.68
C CYS A 11 3.90 -36.98 23.19
N LEU A 12 3.91 -35.91 23.99
CA LEU A 12 3.35 -34.62 23.60
C LEU A 12 4.32 -33.97 22.60
N CYS A 13 4.05 -34.14 21.30
CA CYS A 13 4.69 -33.36 20.26
C CYS A 13 4.08 -31.95 20.32
N VAL A 14 4.75 -31.03 21.01
CA VAL A 14 4.40 -29.61 20.98
C VAL A 14 4.81 -29.09 19.60
N THR A 15 3.83 -28.94 18.71
CA THR A 15 4.02 -28.17 17.48
C THR A 15 4.18 -26.71 17.88
N LEU A 16 5.42 -26.22 17.89
CA LEU A 16 5.69 -24.79 17.84
C LEU A 16 5.12 -24.27 16.52
N LEU A 17 4.00 -23.55 16.57
CA LEU A 17 3.61 -22.68 15.47
C LEU A 17 4.76 -21.69 15.28
N PRO A 18 5.27 -21.46 14.07
CA PRO A 18 6.19 -20.36 13.85
C PRO A 18 5.49 -19.08 14.31
N GLY A 19 6.06 -18.41 15.31
CA GLY A 19 5.60 -17.09 15.72
C GLY A 19 5.77 -16.16 14.53
N ALA A 20 4.70 -15.49 14.11
CA ALA A 20 4.81 -14.41 13.15
C ALA A 20 5.83 -13.41 13.71
N ALA A 21 6.87 -13.09 12.93
CA ALA A 21 7.75 -12.00 13.27
C ALA A 21 6.89 -10.73 13.35
N LEU A 22 6.92 -10.04 14.49
CA LEU A 22 6.24 -8.76 14.64
C LEU A 22 6.99 -7.75 13.77
N GLY A 23 6.28 -7.13 12.84
CA GLY A 23 6.81 -6.02 12.06
C GLY A 23 7.19 -4.85 12.98
N VAL A 24 8.25 -4.14 12.64
CA VAL A 24 8.63 -2.89 13.30
C VAL A 24 8.07 -1.75 12.46
N THR A 25 7.12 -0.98 13.00
CA THR A 25 6.62 0.24 12.37
C THR A 25 7.69 1.32 12.41
N LEU A 26 8.13 1.76 11.23
CA LEU A 26 9.15 2.80 11.07
C LEU A 26 8.54 4.15 10.67
N TRP A 27 7.36 4.11 10.06
CA TRP A 27 6.59 5.27 9.67
C TRP A 27 5.11 5.00 9.93
N ASP A 28 4.43 5.99 10.50
CA ASP A 28 2.99 6.01 10.70
C ASP A 28 2.47 7.45 10.55
N GLN A 29 1.38 7.61 9.81
CA GLN A 29 0.66 8.87 9.66
C GLN A 29 -0.83 8.58 9.50
N GLY A 30 -1.53 8.49 10.64
CA GLY A 30 -3.00 8.46 10.73
C GLY A 30 -3.66 9.85 10.78
N PHE A 31 -2.91 10.94 10.49
CA PHE A 31 -3.40 12.31 10.45
C PHE A 31 -4.06 12.83 11.74
N GLU A 32 -3.81 12.19 12.88
CA GLU A 32 -4.42 12.60 14.16
C GLU A 32 -3.88 13.93 14.69
N THR A 33 -2.69 14.35 14.26
CA THR A 33 -2.05 15.60 14.74
C THR A 33 -1.83 16.60 13.61
N ASP A 34 -1.28 16.14 12.48
CA ASP A 34 -0.88 16.99 11.35
C ASP A 34 -0.79 16.17 10.05
N THR A 35 -0.20 16.74 9.01
CA THR A 35 0.00 16.12 7.69
C THR A 35 1.48 15.89 7.39
N SER A 36 2.35 16.00 8.40
CA SER A 36 3.80 15.98 8.23
C SER A 36 4.27 14.74 7.51
N GLY A 37 5.29 14.92 6.65
CA GLY A 37 5.92 13.88 5.84
C GLY A 37 5.15 13.48 4.59
N TRP A 38 3.99 14.08 4.34
CA TRP A 38 3.48 14.30 2.99
C TRP A 38 3.93 15.67 2.48
N LEU A 39 4.29 15.74 1.22
CA LEU A 39 4.74 16.94 0.51
C LEU A 39 3.71 17.28 -0.55
N ASP A 40 3.25 18.51 -0.53
CA ASP A 40 2.18 19.04 -1.37
C ASP A 40 2.48 20.48 -1.83
N SER A 41 1.47 21.25 -2.20
CA SER A 41 1.62 22.63 -2.66
C SER A 41 2.29 23.56 -1.64
N ASP A 42 2.16 23.32 -0.34
CA ASP A 42 2.82 24.09 0.71
C ASP A 42 4.34 23.80 0.77
N ASP A 43 4.75 22.64 0.23
CA ASP A 43 6.15 22.19 0.14
C ASP A 43 6.78 22.40 -1.25
N SER A 44 6.20 23.29 -2.06
CA SER A 44 6.61 23.52 -3.47
C SER A 44 6.51 22.26 -4.34
N TRP A 45 5.57 21.37 -4.02
CA TRP A 45 5.18 20.21 -4.83
C TRP A 45 3.76 20.40 -5.38
N TYR A 46 3.18 19.33 -5.93
CA TYR A 46 1.83 19.26 -6.48
C TYR A 46 0.87 18.52 -5.54
N GLY A 47 -0.42 18.76 -5.76
CA GLY A 47 -1.49 18.29 -4.90
C GLY A 47 -1.64 19.11 -3.63
N ASP A 48 -2.65 18.78 -2.83
CA ASP A 48 -2.91 19.37 -1.53
C ASP A 48 -3.32 18.27 -0.55
N VAL A 49 -2.88 18.39 0.71
CA VAL A 49 -3.29 17.52 1.81
C VAL A 49 -4.11 18.31 2.83
N SER A 50 -5.41 18.02 2.91
CA SER A 50 -6.28 18.65 3.90
C SER A 50 -6.66 17.68 5.01
N ARG A 51 -6.16 17.91 6.23
CA ARG A 51 -6.58 17.18 7.43
C ARG A 51 -7.98 17.60 7.88
N VAL A 52 -8.90 16.66 7.97
CA VAL A 52 -10.32 16.89 8.28
C VAL A 52 -10.81 15.97 9.41
N ALA A 53 -11.83 16.41 10.14
CA ALA A 53 -12.38 15.63 11.24
C ALA A 53 -13.21 14.45 10.70
N SER A 54 -13.23 13.35 11.46
CA SER A 54 -14.08 12.19 11.19
C SER A 54 -15.55 12.61 11.00
N GLY A 55 -16.18 12.08 9.96
CA GLY A 55 -17.53 12.45 9.52
C GLY A 55 -17.58 13.56 8.46
N THR A 56 -16.45 14.19 8.13
CA THR A 56 -16.39 15.15 7.01
C THR A 56 -16.79 14.47 5.71
N GLY A 57 -17.67 15.10 4.92
CA GLY A 57 -18.20 14.49 3.69
C GLY A 57 -19.06 13.25 3.94
N GLY A 58 -19.45 12.95 5.18
CA GLY A 58 -20.14 11.70 5.54
C GLY A 58 -19.21 10.50 5.70
N ILE A 59 -17.89 10.69 5.61
CA ILE A 59 -16.89 9.65 5.76
C ILE A 59 -16.36 9.69 7.19
N ALA A 60 -16.68 8.66 7.99
CA ALA A 60 -15.98 8.45 9.26
C ALA A 60 -14.52 8.06 8.96
N SER A 61 -13.56 8.53 9.74
CA SER A 61 -12.15 8.12 9.60
C SER A 61 -11.99 6.60 9.72
N SER A 62 -10.93 6.05 9.10
CA SER A 62 -10.62 4.61 9.17
C SER A 62 -10.27 4.24 10.61
N GLU A 63 -9.44 5.09 11.24
CA GLU A 63 -9.13 5.04 12.67
C GLU A 63 -9.26 6.45 13.27
N GLY A 64 -9.33 6.53 14.62
CA GLY A 64 -9.17 7.81 15.30
C GLY A 64 -10.30 8.82 15.04
N SER A 65 -9.93 10.11 15.03
CA SER A 65 -10.84 11.24 14.93
C SER A 65 -10.57 12.14 13.73
N TRP A 66 -9.53 11.86 12.94
CA TRP A 66 -9.12 12.65 11.79
C TRP A 66 -8.73 11.74 10.63
N HIS A 67 -8.77 12.27 9.42
CA HIS A 67 -8.18 11.67 8.22
C HIS A 67 -7.79 12.82 7.30
N ALA A 68 -7.20 12.52 6.15
CA ALA A 68 -6.87 13.53 5.15
C ALA A 68 -7.71 13.39 3.89
N ILE A 69 -7.92 14.51 3.20
CA ILE A 69 -8.41 14.56 1.82
C ILE A 69 -7.25 15.00 0.93
N PHE A 70 -6.91 14.17 -0.05
CA PHE A 70 -5.84 14.42 -1.00
C PHE A 70 -6.43 14.84 -2.33
N THR A 71 -5.95 15.95 -2.88
CA THR A 71 -6.30 16.41 -4.23
C THR A 71 -5.06 16.52 -5.09
N GLN A 72 -5.24 16.47 -6.41
CA GLN A 72 -4.18 16.82 -7.34
C GLN A 72 -4.20 18.32 -7.68
N SER A 73 -3.03 18.85 -8.00
CA SER A 73 -2.85 20.19 -8.53
C SER A 73 -1.65 20.21 -9.47
N GLY A 74 -1.43 21.30 -10.20
CA GLY A 74 -0.33 21.43 -11.14
C GLY A 74 -0.71 22.17 -12.41
N PRO A 75 0.23 22.37 -13.34
CA PRO A 75 -0.05 22.83 -14.70
C PRO A 75 -0.96 21.83 -15.42
N SER A 76 -1.79 22.32 -16.34
CA SER A 76 -2.68 21.46 -17.11
C SER A 76 -1.91 20.46 -17.97
N GLY A 77 -2.20 19.17 -17.77
CA GLY A 77 -1.53 18.03 -18.39
C GLY A 77 -0.34 17.48 -17.59
N ASP A 78 -0.02 18.08 -16.44
CA ASP A 78 1.06 17.67 -15.53
C ASP A 78 0.55 17.63 -14.06
N GLU A 79 -0.76 17.58 -13.84
CA GLU A 79 -1.34 17.49 -12.50
C GLU A 79 -0.98 16.17 -11.82
N THR A 80 -0.55 16.24 -10.55
CA THR A 80 -0.31 15.06 -9.71
C THR A 80 -0.72 15.34 -8.27
N GLY A 81 -0.78 14.30 -7.45
CA GLY A 81 -1.09 14.41 -6.03
C GLY A 81 0.15 14.50 -5.12
N PRO A 82 -0.10 14.57 -3.80
CA PRO A 82 0.94 14.60 -2.78
C PRO A 82 1.80 13.34 -2.79
N PHE A 83 3.04 13.47 -2.33
CA PHE A 83 3.95 12.33 -2.13
C PHE A 83 4.56 12.32 -0.74
N SER A 84 4.94 11.15 -0.26
CA SER A 84 5.63 10.98 1.01
C SER A 84 6.95 10.27 0.79
N ARG A 85 7.96 10.66 1.58
CA ARG A 85 9.22 9.92 1.66
C ARG A 85 9.20 8.88 2.78
N PHE A 86 8.04 8.64 3.40
CA PHE A 86 7.95 7.95 4.69
C PHE A 86 8.92 8.62 5.69
N ASP A 87 9.82 7.84 6.28
CA ASP A 87 10.90 8.25 7.16
C ASP A 87 12.19 8.69 6.42
N GLY A 88 12.22 8.62 5.09
CA GLY A 88 13.36 9.04 4.26
C GLY A 88 13.63 8.09 3.09
N TYR A 89 14.67 8.40 2.31
CA TYR A 89 15.15 7.53 1.24
C TYR A 89 16.21 6.58 1.78
N HIS A 90 16.06 5.28 1.46
CA HIS A 90 16.98 4.24 1.93
C HIS A 90 17.64 3.54 0.75
N ASP A 91 18.94 3.30 0.83
CA ASP A 91 19.77 2.68 -0.22
C ASP A 91 20.22 1.26 0.13
N THR A 92 19.83 0.75 1.29
CA THR A 92 20.17 -0.58 1.78
C THR A 92 18.91 -1.42 1.90
N TRP A 93 18.92 -2.63 1.34
CA TRP A 93 17.82 -3.59 1.51
C TRP A 93 17.69 -3.98 2.99
N PRO A 94 16.55 -3.69 3.65
CA PRO A 94 16.38 -3.97 5.07
C PRO A 94 15.99 -5.42 5.36
N GLY A 95 15.76 -6.24 4.31
CA GLY A 95 14.93 -7.44 4.40
C GLY A 95 13.53 -7.16 3.86
N GLY A 96 12.61 -8.09 4.05
CA GLY A 96 11.20 -7.88 3.69
C GLY A 96 10.60 -6.65 4.39
N TRP A 97 9.83 -5.84 3.66
CA TRP A 97 9.15 -4.67 4.22
C TRP A 97 7.81 -4.43 3.55
N THR A 98 6.94 -3.70 4.25
CA THR A 98 5.58 -3.40 3.83
C THR A 98 5.36 -1.90 3.86
N ALA A 99 4.65 -1.38 2.85
CA ALA A 99 4.00 -0.08 2.91
C ALA A 99 2.49 -0.27 2.85
N CYS A 100 1.74 0.54 3.60
CA CYS A 100 0.29 0.51 3.58
C CYS A 100 -0.29 1.92 3.59
N ILE A 101 -1.50 2.05 3.04
CA ILE A 101 -2.30 3.26 3.14
C ILE A 101 -3.77 2.88 3.11
N ASP A 102 -4.58 3.49 3.97
CA ASP A 102 -6.03 3.36 3.89
C ASP A 102 -6.59 4.42 2.94
N VAL A 103 -7.48 4.00 2.06
CA VAL A 103 -8.17 4.86 1.10
C VAL A 103 -9.66 4.57 1.13
N TYR A 104 -10.47 5.63 1.09
CA TYR A 104 -11.91 5.47 0.95
C TYR A 104 -12.26 5.34 -0.53
N LEU A 105 -12.75 4.15 -0.91
CA LEU A 105 -13.20 3.86 -2.26
C LEU A 105 -14.71 4.07 -2.33
N ASP A 106 -15.17 4.95 -3.24
CA ASP A 106 -16.59 5.17 -3.44
C ASP A 106 -17.05 4.69 -4.82
N THR A 107 -17.89 3.66 -4.81
CA THR A 107 -18.52 3.09 -6.01
C THR A 107 -19.40 4.08 -6.76
N SER A 108 -19.72 5.24 -6.16
CA SER A 108 -20.52 6.31 -6.76
C SER A 108 -19.75 7.36 -7.55
N TRP A 109 -18.42 7.24 -7.67
CA TRP A 109 -17.60 8.14 -8.49
C TRP A 109 -18.11 8.29 -9.93
N ALA A 110 -17.75 9.41 -10.55
CA ALA A 110 -18.04 9.63 -11.96
C ALA A 110 -17.30 8.62 -12.84
N ALA A 111 -17.91 8.23 -13.96
CA ALA A 111 -17.23 7.38 -14.94
C ALA A 111 -15.96 8.07 -15.45
N GLY A 112 -14.87 7.31 -15.52
CA GLY A 112 -13.52 7.74 -15.85
C GLY A 112 -12.74 8.39 -14.71
N ALA A 113 -13.37 8.65 -13.55
CA ALA A 113 -12.67 9.16 -12.38
C ALA A 113 -11.84 8.06 -11.70
N GLY A 114 -10.72 8.44 -11.11
CA GLY A 114 -9.82 7.48 -10.48
C GLY A 114 -8.54 8.11 -9.96
N PHE A 115 -7.66 7.26 -9.45
CA PHE A 115 -6.35 7.67 -8.99
C PHE A 115 -5.33 6.56 -9.20
N ASP A 116 -4.06 6.97 -9.26
CA ASP A 116 -2.92 6.08 -9.26
C ASP A 116 -2.09 6.32 -8.00
N TYR A 117 -1.73 5.25 -7.30
CA TYR A 117 -0.91 5.31 -6.09
C TYR A 117 0.32 4.41 -6.23
N SER A 118 1.49 5.02 -6.25
CA SER A 118 2.79 4.35 -6.36
C SER A 118 3.47 4.21 -5.01
N VAL A 119 4.09 3.06 -4.76
CA VAL A 119 5.21 2.94 -3.82
C VAL A 119 6.45 2.50 -4.59
N SER A 120 7.58 3.17 -4.34
CA SER A 120 8.83 2.92 -5.04
C SER A 120 9.97 2.48 -4.14
N THR A 121 10.94 1.80 -4.74
CA THR A 121 12.19 1.39 -4.11
C THR A 121 13.39 2.01 -4.82
N ASN A 122 14.46 2.24 -4.08
CA ASN A 122 15.76 2.57 -4.64
C ASN A 122 16.52 1.32 -5.08
N ASN A 123 17.57 1.53 -5.86
CA ASN A 123 18.65 0.57 -6.01
C ASN A 123 19.69 0.75 -4.89
N SER A 124 20.66 -0.15 -4.82
CA SER A 124 21.70 -0.15 -3.80
C SER A 124 22.69 1.04 -3.87
N SER A 125 22.52 1.93 -4.85
CA SER A 125 23.26 3.21 -4.95
C SER A 125 22.40 4.41 -4.51
N GLY A 126 21.20 4.18 -3.98
CA GLY A 126 20.26 5.24 -3.56
C GLY A 126 19.54 5.94 -4.72
N SER A 127 19.69 5.45 -5.95
CA SER A 127 18.96 5.96 -7.11
C SER A 127 17.64 5.23 -7.29
N PHE A 128 16.66 5.86 -7.96
CA PHE A 128 15.39 5.21 -8.29
C PHE A 128 15.62 3.87 -9.01
N LEU A 129 14.90 2.83 -8.58
CA LEU A 129 14.88 1.53 -9.25
C LEU A 129 13.54 1.28 -9.95
N ARG A 130 12.44 1.30 -9.20
CA ARG A 130 11.13 0.91 -9.73
C ARG A 130 9.96 1.45 -8.90
N ASP A 131 8.87 1.75 -9.59
CA ASP A 131 7.54 2.00 -9.04
C ASP A 131 6.67 0.73 -9.06
N PHE A 132 5.82 0.61 -8.05
CA PHE A 132 4.77 -0.41 -7.94
C PHE A 132 3.47 0.33 -7.68
N ILE A 133 2.52 0.21 -8.59
CA ILE A 133 1.42 1.16 -8.71
C ILE A 133 0.10 0.42 -8.61
N PHE A 134 -0.76 0.86 -7.70
CA PHE A 134 -2.18 0.58 -7.74
C PHE A 134 -2.87 1.56 -8.70
N HIS A 135 -3.71 1.03 -9.56
CA HIS A 135 -4.63 1.78 -10.41
C HIS A 135 -6.04 1.56 -9.88
N ILE A 136 -6.75 2.64 -9.54
CA ILE A 136 -8.15 2.59 -9.13
C ILE A 136 -8.94 3.46 -10.09
N THR A 137 -9.91 2.90 -10.79
CA THR A 137 -10.67 3.65 -11.80
C THR A 137 -12.12 3.21 -11.84
N LYS A 138 -13.02 4.19 -11.84
CA LYS A 138 -14.43 3.99 -12.13
C LYS A 138 -14.58 3.81 -13.64
N ASP A 139 -14.35 2.59 -14.09
CA ASP A 139 -14.21 2.26 -15.50
C ASP A 139 -15.47 2.63 -16.30
N THR A 140 -15.27 3.40 -17.36
CA THR A 140 -16.34 3.90 -18.22
C THR A 140 -17.02 2.77 -19.00
N SER A 141 -16.28 1.72 -19.36
CA SER A 141 -16.79 0.66 -20.23
C SER A 141 -17.74 -0.30 -19.48
N THR A 142 -17.41 -0.62 -18.24
CA THR A 142 -18.16 -1.54 -17.37
C THR A 142 -19.07 -0.82 -16.38
N GLY A 143 -18.80 0.46 -16.08
CA GLY A 143 -19.44 1.23 -15.01
C GLY A 143 -19.04 0.77 -13.61
N SER A 144 -18.03 -0.09 -13.47
CA SER A 144 -17.58 -0.65 -12.20
C SER A 144 -16.40 0.12 -11.62
N LEU A 145 -16.23 0.12 -10.30
CA LEU A 145 -14.99 0.61 -9.68
C LEU A 145 -13.99 -0.55 -9.65
N LEU A 146 -12.89 -0.42 -10.37
CA LEU A 146 -11.90 -1.47 -10.56
C LEU A 146 -10.58 -1.10 -9.90
N VAL A 147 -9.91 -2.10 -9.35
CA VAL A 147 -8.54 -2.02 -8.81
C VAL A 147 -7.65 -2.93 -9.63
N GLY A 148 -6.49 -2.44 -10.05
CA GLY A 148 -5.45 -3.22 -10.71
C GLY A 148 -4.06 -2.76 -10.29
N GLY A 149 -3.03 -3.45 -10.78
CA GLY A 149 -1.66 -3.20 -10.37
C GLY A 149 -0.68 -3.25 -11.53
N SER A 150 0.35 -2.40 -11.53
CA SER A 150 1.41 -2.43 -12.52
C SER A 150 2.71 -1.77 -12.03
N ASN A 151 3.65 -1.53 -12.95
CA ASN A 151 4.90 -0.78 -12.68
C ASN A 151 4.97 0.56 -13.43
N ASN A 152 3.90 0.98 -14.12
CA ASN A 152 3.93 2.18 -14.96
C ASN A 152 2.59 2.91 -14.88
N THR A 153 2.65 4.24 -14.93
CA THR A 153 1.50 5.13 -15.05
C THR A 153 1.74 6.09 -16.22
N ASN A 154 0.66 6.54 -16.83
CA ASN A 154 0.64 7.67 -17.76
C ASN A 154 0.10 8.95 -17.11
N PHE A 155 -0.06 8.96 -15.77
CA PHE A 155 -0.62 10.06 -14.98
C PHE A 155 -2.11 10.33 -15.25
N ASP A 156 -2.86 9.32 -15.67
CA ASP A 156 -4.31 9.37 -15.90
C ASP A 156 -4.98 8.10 -15.36
N PRO A 157 -6.29 8.12 -15.06
CA PRO A 157 -7.04 6.91 -14.74
C PRO A 157 -6.93 5.85 -15.85
N ARG A 158 -6.74 4.60 -15.45
CA ARG A 158 -6.54 3.48 -16.37
C ARG A 158 -7.89 2.80 -16.67
N GLU A 159 -8.37 2.97 -17.90
CA GLU A 159 -9.72 2.56 -18.36
C GLU A 159 -9.74 1.20 -19.10
N ASP A 160 -8.79 0.30 -18.79
CA ASP A 160 -8.72 -1.05 -19.37
C ASP A 160 -8.45 -2.16 -18.32
N LEU A 161 -8.69 -1.87 -17.03
CA LEU A 161 -8.38 -2.78 -15.92
C LEU A 161 -9.17 -4.11 -16.01
N GLU A 162 -10.36 -4.09 -16.58
CA GLU A 162 -11.21 -5.27 -16.79
C GLU A 162 -10.57 -6.32 -17.70
N ASN A 163 -9.53 -5.95 -18.46
CA ASN A 163 -8.79 -6.84 -19.37
C ASN A 163 -7.53 -7.46 -18.75
N ILE A 164 -7.19 -7.11 -17.50
CA ILE A 164 -6.03 -7.62 -16.76
C ILE A 164 -6.44 -8.24 -15.42
N ASN A 165 -5.47 -8.64 -14.59
CA ASN A 165 -5.77 -9.02 -13.22
C ASN A 165 -6.31 -7.81 -12.46
N HIS A 166 -7.53 -7.93 -11.94
CA HIS A 166 -8.24 -6.84 -11.28
C HIS A 166 -9.19 -7.35 -10.20
N TYR A 167 -9.64 -6.41 -9.38
CA TYR A 167 -10.72 -6.58 -8.41
C TYR A 167 -11.83 -5.57 -8.69
N THR A 168 -13.09 -6.00 -8.57
CA THR A 168 -14.24 -5.12 -8.64
C THR A 168 -14.69 -4.74 -7.23
N VAL A 169 -14.62 -3.46 -6.90
CA VAL A 169 -15.13 -2.91 -5.65
C VAL A 169 -16.65 -2.77 -5.77
N VAL A 170 -17.37 -3.49 -4.93
CA VAL A 170 -18.85 -3.52 -4.94
C VAL A 170 -19.48 -2.72 -3.80
N ASP A 171 -18.71 -2.44 -2.74
CA ASP A 171 -19.15 -1.69 -1.57
C ASP A 171 -18.24 -0.47 -1.35
N SER A 172 -18.82 0.71 -1.16
CA SER A 172 -18.07 1.90 -0.78
C SER A 172 -17.59 1.79 0.67
N GLY A 173 -16.34 2.18 0.95
CA GLY A 173 -15.76 2.05 2.28
C GLY A 173 -14.25 2.24 2.30
N TRP A 174 -13.66 2.04 3.47
CA TRP A 174 -12.20 2.02 3.64
C TRP A 174 -11.61 0.69 3.20
N TYR A 175 -10.51 0.78 2.46
CA TYR A 175 -9.69 -0.33 2.03
C TYR A 175 -8.22 0.01 2.27
N THR A 176 -7.41 -1.00 2.56
CA THR A 176 -5.95 -0.81 2.66
C THR A 176 -5.30 -1.22 1.35
N LEU A 177 -4.51 -0.32 0.75
CA LEU A 177 -3.58 -0.62 -0.32
C LEU A 177 -2.24 -0.99 0.31
N GLN A 178 -1.84 -2.25 0.20
CA GLN A 178 -0.63 -2.77 0.81
C GLN A 178 0.37 -3.21 -0.26
N HIS A 179 1.61 -2.77 -0.14
CA HIS A 179 2.73 -3.25 -0.93
C HIS A 179 3.66 -4.08 -0.03
N VAL A 180 3.83 -5.37 -0.34
CA VAL A 180 4.74 -6.26 0.41
C VAL A 180 5.96 -6.56 -0.46
N PHE A 181 7.11 -5.98 -0.10
CA PHE A 181 8.39 -6.17 -0.75
C PHE A 181 9.13 -7.34 -0.09
N ARG A 182 9.56 -8.32 -0.88
CA ARG A 182 10.21 -9.54 -0.37
C ARG A 182 11.29 -10.06 -1.30
N ASP A 183 12.28 -10.72 -0.70
CA ASP A 183 13.24 -11.53 -1.45
C ASP A 183 12.62 -12.90 -1.76
N GLN A 184 12.52 -13.24 -3.05
CA GLN A 184 12.22 -14.58 -3.50
C GLN A 184 13.31 -15.09 -4.42
N GLY A 185 14.22 -15.90 -3.85
CA GLY A 185 15.27 -16.56 -4.62
C GLY A 185 16.39 -15.63 -5.08
N GLY A 186 16.66 -14.56 -4.32
CA GLY A 186 17.67 -13.54 -4.62
C GLY A 186 17.16 -12.40 -5.50
N PHE A 187 15.85 -12.29 -5.69
CA PHE A 187 15.20 -11.28 -6.54
C PHE A 187 14.05 -10.62 -5.80
N LEU A 188 13.85 -9.33 -6.06
CA LEU A 188 12.73 -8.58 -5.53
C LEU A 188 11.42 -9.08 -6.17
N VAL A 189 10.47 -9.40 -5.29
CA VAL A 189 9.07 -9.60 -5.65
C VAL A 189 8.23 -8.68 -4.78
N VAL A 190 7.23 -8.04 -5.38
CA VAL A 190 6.31 -7.15 -4.67
C VAL A 190 4.88 -7.58 -4.88
N ASP A 191 4.17 -7.81 -3.80
CA ASP A 191 2.73 -8.09 -3.82
C ASP A 191 1.96 -6.80 -3.55
N LEU A 192 1.04 -6.44 -4.45
CA LEU A 192 0.08 -5.36 -4.29
C LEU A 192 -1.22 -5.97 -3.81
N ASN A 193 -1.46 -5.91 -2.50
CA ASN A 193 -2.62 -6.46 -1.82
C ASN A 193 -3.69 -5.39 -1.60
N LEU A 194 -4.93 -5.70 -1.95
CA LEU A 194 -6.10 -4.95 -1.50
C LEU A 194 -6.73 -5.69 -0.31
N LEU A 195 -6.89 -4.98 0.81
CA LEU A 195 -7.53 -5.50 2.01
C LEU A 195 -8.83 -4.76 2.30
N ASP A 196 -9.81 -5.45 2.86
CA ASP A 196 -10.99 -4.79 3.44
C ASP A 196 -10.66 -4.05 4.74
N SER A 197 -11.62 -3.28 5.26
CA SER A 197 -11.47 -2.55 6.53
C SER A 197 -11.28 -3.43 7.77
N GLY A 198 -11.51 -4.74 7.66
CA GLY A 198 -11.20 -5.72 8.70
C GLY A 198 -9.81 -6.32 8.58
N GLY A 199 -9.03 -5.95 7.56
CA GLY A 199 -7.72 -6.51 7.25
C GLY A 199 -7.78 -7.85 6.50
N SER A 200 -8.93 -8.24 5.94
CA SER A 200 -9.02 -9.45 5.13
C SER A 200 -8.49 -9.18 3.72
N LEU A 201 -7.62 -10.06 3.22
CA LEU A 201 -7.13 -9.99 1.85
C LEU A 201 -8.25 -10.26 0.85
N LEU A 202 -8.48 -9.31 -0.06
CA LEU A 202 -9.48 -9.42 -1.13
C LEU A 202 -8.84 -9.78 -2.47
N TRP A 203 -7.67 -9.21 -2.76
CA TRP A 203 -7.02 -9.33 -4.06
C TRP A 203 -5.51 -9.07 -3.96
N THR A 204 -4.76 -9.68 -4.89
CA THR A 204 -3.31 -9.50 -5.03
C THR A 204 -2.91 -9.39 -6.51
N GLU A 205 -2.04 -8.44 -6.83
CA GLU A 205 -1.19 -8.44 -8.02
C GLU A 205 0.28 -8.63 -7.60
N THR A 206 0.94 -9.66 -8.14
CA THR A 206 2.35 -9.92 -7.85
C THR A 206 3.23 -9.40 -8.99
N ARG A 207 4.24 -8.59 -8.65
CA ARG A 207 5.24 -8.07 -9.58
C ARG A 207 6.59 -8.72 -9.31
N ASP A 208 6.95 -9.70 -10.15
CA ASP A 208 8.20 -10.48 -10.06
C ASP A 208 9.05 -10.44 -11.37
N GLY A 209 8.45 -9.98 -12.47
CA GLY A 209 8.97 -10.19 -13.83
C GLY A 209 10.19 -9.36 -14.26
N ASN A 210 10.76 -8.52 -13.39
CA ASN A 210 11.79 -7.56 -13.80
C ASN A 210 13.23 -7.93 -13.41
N GLY A 211 13.43 -9.05 -12.71
CA GLY A 211 14.79 -9.58 -12.46
C GLY A 211 15.68 -8.66 -11.63
N ASP A 212 15.08 -7.81 -10.79
CA ASP A 212 15.83 -6.95 -9.87
C ASP A 212 16.49 -7.82 -8.80
N ALA A 213 17.76 -8.17 -9.02
CA ALA A 213 18.54 -8.94 -8.07
C ALA A 213 18.63 -8.18 -6.74
N ILE A 214 18.36 -8.85 -5.62
CA ILE A 214 18.28 -8.23 -4.29
C ILE A 214 19.59 -7.53 -3.91
N SER A 215 20.73 -8.00 -4.44
CA SER A 215 22.03 -7.36 -4.29
C SER A 215 22.14 -5.94 -4.89
N ASN A 216 21.21 -5.57 -5.76
CA ASN A 216 21.10 -4.25 -6.38
C ASN A 216 19.87 -3.47 -5.88
N VAL A 217 19.05 -4.04 -4.99
CA VAL A 217 17.87 -3.39 -4.43
C VAL A 217 18.27 -2.64 -3.17
N GLY A 218 17.82 -1.39 -3.05
CA GLY A 218 18.01 -0.57 -1.86
C GLY A 218 16.81 -0.72 -0.91
N GLY A 219 16.42 0.36 -0.25
CA GLY A 219 15.19 0.41 0.56
C GLY A 219 14.10 1.25 -0.10
N ASN A 220 13.09 1.62 0.69
CA ASN A 220 12.00 2.49 0.25
C ASN A 220 12.53 3.83 -0.27
N ARG A 221 11.78 4.38 -1.21
CA ARG A 221 12.01 5.73 -1.74
C ARG A 221 10.82 6.62 -1.44
N TYR A 222 9.70 6.46 -2.13
CA TYR A 222 8.52 7.28 -1.88
C TYR A 222 7.23 6.49 -2.01
N ALA A 223 6.18 7.03 -1.41
CA ALA A 223 4.80 6.84 -1.81
C ALA A 223 4.33 8.07 -2.57
N TRP A 224 3.53 7.93 -3.62
CA TRP A 224 3.08 9.06 -4.43
C TRP A 224 1.73 8.78 -5.06
N PHE A 225 0.78 9.70 -4.88
CA PHE A 225 -0.41 9.75 -5.73
C PHE A 225 -0.04 10.40 -7.06
N THR A 226 0.33 9.59 -8.05
CA THR A 226 0.76 10.09 -9.36
C THR A 226 -0.38 10.76 -10.12
N ASN A 227 -1.63 10.38 -9.84
CA ASN A 227 -2.83 11.00 -10.38
C ASN A 227 -3.96 10.92 -9.35
N ILE A 228 -4.80 11.95 -9.25
CA ILE A 228 -6.07 11.96 -8.50
C ILE A 228 -7.12 12.73 -9.31
N ASP A 229 -7.71 12.07 -10.30
CA ASP A 229 -8.81 12.63 -11.10
C ASP A 229 -10.17 12.27 -10.47
N ILE A 230 -10.36 12.73 -9.23
CA ILE A 230 -11.60 12.57 -8.48
C ILE A 230 -12.02 13.94 -8.00
N ALA A 231 -13.25 14.34 -8.33
CA ALA A 231 -13.80 15.62 -7.90
C ALA A 231 -13.86 15.69 -6.38
N GLY A 232 -13.15 16.66 -5.79
CA GLY A 232 -13.04 16.82 -4.34
C GLY A 232 -11.96 15.95 -3.67
N GLY A 233 -11.23 15.14 -4.44
CA GLY A 233 -10.12 14.34 -3.95
C GLY A 233 -10.51 12.97 -3.41
N VAL A 234 -9.53 12.30 -2.81
CA VAL A 234 -9.68 10.97 -2.18
C VAL A 234 -9.40 11.09 -0.68
N ALA A 235 -10.22 10.42 0.15
CA ALA A 235 -9.97 10.34 1.58
C ALA A 235 -8.91 9.28 1.87
N VAL A 236 -7.94 9.63 2.71
CA VAL A 236 -6.72 8.87 2.98
C VAL A 236 -6.48 8.84 4.49
N ASP A 237 -6.06 7.69 5.00
CA ASP A 237 -5.76 7.48 6.41
C ASP A 237 -4.62 6.45 6.60
N ASN A 238 -4.11 6.31 7.82
CA ASN A 238 -3.19 5.24 8.25
C ASN A 238 -2.05 4.90 7.25
N HIS A 239 -1.27 5.90 6.81
CA HIS A 239 -0.13 5.66 5.93
C HIS A 239 1.04 5.09 6.73
N CYS A 240 1.45 3.86 6.45
CA CYS A 240 2.44 3.13 7.23
C CYS A 240 3.63 2.60 6.42
N ARG A 241 4.76 2.40 7.10
CA ARG A 241 5.87 1.55 6.64
C ARG A 241 6.32 0.66 7.78
N GLU A 242 6.45 -0.62 7.49
CA GLU A 242 6.86 -1.65 8.44
C GLU A 242 7.98 -2.50 7.86
N GLU A 243 8.96 -2.86 8.67
CA GLU A 243 9.95 -3.88 8.30
C GLU A 243 9.61 -5.19 9.00
N VAL A 244 9.67 -6.30 8.28
CA VAL A 244 9.59 -7.64 8.87
C VAL A 244 11.03 -8.11 9.07
N PRO A 245 11.52 -8.21 10.32
CA PRO A 245 12.87 -8.70 10.54
C PRO A 245 13.01 -10.10 9.93
N GLU A 246 14.03 -10.30 9.09
CA GLU A 246 14.38 -11.64 8.63
C GLU A 246 14.53 -12.56 9.85
N PRO A 247 14.02 -13.81 9.82
CA PRO A 247 14.19 -14.72 10.93
C PRO A 247 15.67 -14.80 11.27
N ALA A 248 16.02 -14.49 12.53
CA ALA A 248 17.39 -14.63 12.99
C ALA A 248 17.86 -16.05 12.62
N THR A 249 18.92 -16.14 11.81
CA THR A 249 19.53 -17.42 11.47
C THR A 249 19.96 -18.07 12.78
N MET A 250 19.24 -19.12 13.16
CA MET A 250 19.53 -19.95 14.34
C MET A 250 20.75 -20.83 14.09
#